data_AF-A0A7K9D6E7-F1
#
_entry.id   AF-A0A7K9D6E7-F1
#
_cell.length_a   1.000
_cell.length_b   1.000
_cell.length_c   1.000
_cell.angle_alpha   90.00
_cell.angle_beta   90.00
_cell.angle_gamma   90.00
#
_symmetry.space_group_name_H-M   'P 1'
#
loop_
_entity.id
_entity.type
_entity.pdbx_description
1 polymer ?
#
loop_
_entity_poly.entity_id
_entity_poly.type
_entity_poly.pdbx_seq_one_letter_code
_entity_poly.pdbx_strand_id
1 'polypeptide(L)'
;CLTATCYPKCKNGGECLRPGKCRCPPGYGGRYCHKVSCEGGCQNGGECISVNGVVKCLCASGWTGSRCQEAICPQGCRNNGACVAPGICSCPAGWVGRACHLAVCKLPCQHGGKCIAPNVCRCRLPYSGLQCTKKRKE
;
A
#
# COMPACT_ATOMS: atom_id res chain seq x y z
N CYS A 1 -52.69 2.57 14.09
CA CYS A 1 -51.47 2.95 13.34
C CYS A 1 -51.26 1.97 12.21
N LEU A 2 -51.21 2.42 10.95
CA LEU A 2 -50.79 1.56 9.84
C LEU A 2 -49.29 1.32 9.98
N THR A 3 -48.87 0.05 10.15
CA THR A 3 -47.46 -0.31 10.08
C THR A 3 -46.98 -0.07 8.65
N ALA A 4 -45.96 0.79 8.49
CA ALA A 4 -45.39 1.07 7.19
C ALA A 4 -44.82 -0.23 6.60
N THR A 5 -45.54 -0.82 5.63
CA THR A 5 -45.11 -2.05 4.97
C THR A 5 -44.45 -1.68 3.65
N CYS A 6 -43.19 -2.08 3.49
CA CYS A 6 -42.43 -1.90 2.26
C CYS A 6 -42.45 -3.20 1.46
N TYR A 7 -42.85 -3.11 0.20
CA TYR A 7 -42.68 -4.16 -0.79
C TYR A 7 -41.95 -3.60 -2.01
N PRO A 8 -40.80 -4.17 -2.42
CA PRO A 8 -39.97 -5.15 -1.71
C PRO A 8 -39.52 -4.73 -0.31
N LYS A 9 -39.18 -5.71 0.55
CA LYS A 9 -38.66 -5.46 1.91
C LYS A 9 -37.30 -4.74 1.84
N CYS A 10 -37.08 -3.81 2.76
CA CYS A 10 -35.77 -3.20 2.99
C CYS A 10 -34.74 -4.27 3.36
N LYS A 11 -33.53 -4.18 2.80
CA LYS A 11 -32.42 -5.10 3.06
C LYS A 11 -31.44 -4.50 4.08
N ASN A 12 -30.50 -5.33 4.55
CA ASN A 12 -29.35 -4.91 5.36
C ASN A 12 -29.73 -4.07 6.60
N GLY A 13 -30.79 -4.46 7.31
CA GLY A 13 -31.26 -3.73 8.51
C GLY A 13 -31.96 -2.41 8.23
N GLY A 14 -32.32 -2.11 6.98
CA GLY A 14 -33.08 -0.91 6.64
C GLY A 14 -34.49 -0.89 7.23
N GLU A 15 -34.91 0.28 7.67
CA GLU A 15 -36.22 0.51 8.28
C GLU A 15 -37.21 1.05 7.26
N CYS A 16 -38.44 0.50 7.23
CA CYS A 16 -39.48 1.01 6.34
C CYS A 16 -40.11 2.26 6.93
N LEU A 17 -39.93 3.40 6.25
CA LEU A 17 -40.52 4.68 6.69
C LEU A 17 -41.95 4.85 6.15
N ARG A 18 -42.17 4.44 4.90
CA ARG A 18 -43.46 4.49 4.19
C ARG A 18 -43.41 3.54 3.00
N PRO A 19 -44.55 3.17 2.38
CA PRO A 19 -44.57 2.24 1.25
C PRO A 19 -43.52 2.60 0.18
N GLY A 20 -42.60 1.68 -0.07
CA GLY A 20 -41.54 1.82 -1.09
C GLY A 20 -40.40 2.79 -0.76
N LYS A 21 -40.28 3.28 0.49
CA LYS A 21 -39.16 4.12 0.97
C LYS A 21 -38.54 3.55 2.24
N CYS A 22 -37.26 3.18 2.14
CA CYS A 22 -36.46 2.69 3.26
C CYS A 22 -35.51 3.76 3.79
N ARG A 23 -35.27 3.75 5.10
CA ARG A 23 -34.11 4.40 5.74
C ARG A 23 -32.98 3.39 5.81
N CYS A 24 -31.88 3.68 5.13
CA CYS A 24 -30.74 2.78 5.08
C CYS A 24 -29.74 3.07 6.21
N PRO A 25 -29.15 2.03 6.81
CA PRO A 25 -28.05 2.21 7.75
C PRO A 25 -26.81 2.78 7.04
N PRO A 26 -25.84 3.33 7.80
CA PRO A 26 -24.56 3.78 7.25
C PRO A 26 -23.89 2.69 6.41
N GLY A 27 -23.35 3.10 5.26
CA GLY A 27 -22.69 2.20 4.31
C GLY A 27 -23.63 1.39 3.41
N TYR A 28 -24.94 1.63 3.47
CA TYR A 28 -25.92 1.04 2.56
C TYR A 28 -26.73 2.09 1.82
N GLY A 29 -27.18 1.76 0.61
CA GLY A 29 -27.90 2.67 -0.26
C GLY A 29 -28.82 1.98 -1.26
N GLY A 30 -29.39 2.80 -2.13
CA GLY A 30 -30.45 2.39 -3.06
C GLY A 30 -31.83 2.35 -2.41
N ARG A 31 -32.87 2.23 -3.24
CA ARG A 31 -34.28 2.34 -2.81
C ARG A 31 -34.68 1.35 -1.71
N TYR A 32 -34.04 0.20 -1.67
CA TYR A 32 -34.30 -0.90 -0.74
C TYR A 32 -33.08 -1.26 0.11
N CYS A 33 -32.08 -0.37 0.21
CA CYS A 33 -30.84 -0.59 0.98
C CYS A 33 -30.03 -1.82 0.53
N HIS A 34 -30.14 -2.19 -0.74
CA HIS A 34 -29.47 -3.35 -1.33
C HIS A 34 -28.06 -3.04 -1.83
N LYS A 35 -27.74 -1.76 -2.08
CA LYS A 35 -26.40 -1.36 -2.50
C LYS A 35 -25.52 -1.19 -1.26
N VAL A 36 -24.29 -1.64 -1.33
CA VAL A 36 -23.27 -1.36 -0.33
C VAL A 36 -22.44 -0.18 -0.82
N SER A 37 -22.00 0.68 0.08
CA SER A 37 -21.21 1.87 -0.24
C SER A 37 -20.22 2.14 0.88
N CYS A 38 -18.95 2.30 0.53
CA CYS A 38 -17.89 2.53 1.50
C CYS A 38 -17.66 4.04 1.58
N GLU A 39 -17.56 4.58 2.78
CA GLU A 39 -17.28 6.00 2.98
C GLU A 39 -15.92 6.36 2.36
N GLY A 40 -15.90 7.40 1.52
CA GLY A 40 -14.75 7.78 0.70
C GLY A 40 -14.43 6.82 -0.46
N GLY A 41 -15.06 5.65 -0.54
CA GLY A 41 -14.80 4.66 -1.59
C GLY A 41 -13.48 3.89 -1.42
N CYS A 42 -13.43 2.71 -2.04
CA CYS A 42 -12.26 1.85 -2.07
C CYS A 42 -11.34 2.27 -3.23
N GLN A 43 -10.03 2.30 -2.99
CA GLN A 43 -9.02 2.68 -3.96
C GLN A 43 -8.42 1.44 -4.64
N ASN A 44 -7.64 1.67 -5.71
CA ASN A 44 -6.80 0.66 -6.34
C ASN A 44 -7.50 -0.65 -6.73
N GLY A 45 -8.75 -0.54 -7.22
CA GLY A 45 -9.55 -1.70 -7.63
C GLY A 45 -10.17 -2.47 -6.47
N GLY A 46 -10.18 -1.91 -5.26
CA GLY A 46 -10.90 -2.49 -4.13
C GLY A 46 -12.42 -2.48 -4.35
N GLU A 47 -13.09 -3.52 -3.86
CA GLU A 47 -14.55 -3.68 -3.94
C GLU A 47 -15.17 -3.40 -2.57
N CYS A 48 -16.27 -2.64 -2.55
CA CYS A 48 -16.98 -2.40 -1.30
C CYS A 48 -17.95 -3.54 -1.01
N ILE A 49 -17.73 -4.25 0.09
CA ILE A 49 -18.52 -5.42 0.47
C ILE A 49 -19.09 -5.26 1.88
N SER A 50 -20.13 -6.02 2.17
CA SER A 50 -20.64 -6.19 3.53
C SER A 50 -20.40 -7.63 3.99
N VAL A 51 -19.74 -7.79 5.14
CA VAL A 51 -19.49 -9.09 5.77
C VAL A 51 -20.09 -9.05 7.17
N ASN A 52 -21.08 -9.89 7.43
CA ASN A 52 -21.79 -9.93 8.72
C ASN A 52 -22.34 -8.56 9.17
N GLY A 53 -22.84 -7.76 8.22
CA GLY A 53 -23.38 -6.43 8.48
C GLY A 53 -22.34 -5.30 8.55
N VAL A 54 -21.05 -5.62 8.57
CA VAL A 54 -19.96 -4.64 8.57
C VAL A 54 -19.52 -4.34 7.15
N VAL A 55 -19.58 -3.07 6.77
CA VAL A 55 -19.14 -2.58 5.46
C VAL A 55 -17.64 -2.34 5.48
N LYS A 56 -16.93 -2.91 4.50
CA LYS A 56 -15.47 -2.77 4.37
C LYS A 56 -15.03 -2.89 2.91
N CYS A 57 -13.83 -2.41 2.61
CA CYS A 57 -13.19 -2.64 1.33
C CYS A 57 -12.50 -4.01 1.30
N LEU A 58 -12.82 -4.79 0.27
CA LEU A 58 -12.05 -5.96 -0.13
C LEU A 58 -10.97 -5.50 -1.11
N CYS A 59 -9.70 -5.65 -0.74
CA CYS A 59 -8.61 -5.15 -1.55
C CYS A 59 -8.19 -6.11 -2.66
N ALA A 60 -7.87 -5.55 -3.81
CA ALA A 60 -7.23 -6.27 -4.90
C ALA A 60 -5.85 -6.79 -4.47
N SER A 61 -5.36 -7.83 -5.15
CA SER A 61 -4.06 -8.43 -4.86
C SER A 61 -2.94 -7.38 -4.83
N GLY A 62 -2.16 -7.39 -3.74
CA GLY A 62 -1.05 -6.47 -3.56
C GLY A 62 -1.40 -5.12 -2.92
N TRP A 63 -2.65 -4.92 -2.48
CA TRP A 63 -3.08 -3.72 -1.75
C TRP A 63 -3.64 -4.06 -0.36
N THR A 64 -3.56 -3.11 0.55
CA THR A 64 -4.03 -3.21 1.94
C THR A 64 -4.50 -1.85 2.47
N GLY A 65 -4.93 -1.83 3.73
CA GLY A 65 -5.50 -0.67 4.39
C GLY A 65 -7.03 -0.64 4.30
N SER A 66 -7.67 0.20 5.13
CA SER A 66 -9.13 0.29 5.24
C SER A 66 -9.84 0.66 3.94
N ARG A 67 -9.17 1.38 3.05
CA ARG A 67 -9.65 1.78 1.72
C ARG A 67 -8.77 1.24 0.60
N CYS A 68 -7.94 0.23 0.85
CA CYS A 68 -7.02 -0.34 -0.13
C CYS A 68 -6.00 0.66 -0.70
N GLN A 69 -5.65 1.67 0.09
CA GLN A 69 -4.75 2.76 -0.30
C GLN A 69 -3.25 2.40 -0.18
N GLU A 70 -2.92 1.35 0.56
CA GLU A 70 -1.53 0.98 0.86
C GLU A 70 -1.06 -0.13 -0.06
N ALA A 71 0.06 0.07 -0.76
CA ALA A 71 0.67 -0.97 -1.57
C ALA A 71 1.45 -1.97 -0.68
N ILE A 72 1.39 -3.25 -1.04
CA ILE A 72 2.14 -4.32 -0.40
C ILE A 72 3.44 -4.57 -1.18
N CYS A 73 4.57 -4.49 -0.50
CA CYS A 73 5.87 -4.88 -1.03
C CYS A 73 6.39 -6.10 -0.23
N PRO A 74 6.24 -7.34 -0.74
CA PRO A 74 6.53 -8.56 0.03
C PRO A 74 7.96 -8.67 0.56
N GLN A 75 8.94 -8.15 -0.17
CA GLN A 75 10.34 -8.14 0.27
C GLN A 75 10.70 -6.93 1.14
N GLY A 76 9.75 -6.01 1.33
CA GLY A 76 9.97 -4.69 1.93
C GLY A 76 10.83 -3.78 1.06
N CYS A 77 10.70 -2.47 1.29
CA CYS A 77 11.59 -1.47 0.72
C CYS A 77 12.65 -1.11 1.76
N ARG A 78 13.92 -1.40 1.50
CA ARG A 78 15.03 -1.14 2.43
C ARG A 78 15.54 0.29 2.30
N ASN A 79 16.40 0.70 3.23
CA ASN A 79 17.12 1.97 3.20
C ASN A 79 16.19 3.19 3.03
N ASN A 80 15.05 3.19 3.73
CA ASN A 80 14.01 4.23 3.65
C ASN A 80 13.32 4.35 2.28
N GLY A 81 13.31 3.28 1.47
CA GLY A 81 12.46 3.21 0.29
C GLY A 81 10.97 3.14 0.65
N ALA A 82 10.12 3.66 -0.25
CA ALA A 82 8.66 3.66 -0.08
C ALA A 82 8.02 2.66 -1.05
N CYS A 83 7.04 1.89 -0.58
CA CYS A 83 6.24 1.03 -1.45
C CYS A 83 5.19 1.90 -2.18
N VAL A 84 5.38 2.12 -3.48
CA VAL A 84 4.53 3.04 -4.26
C VAL A 84 3.50 2.30 -5.11
N ALA A 85 3.74 1.02 -5.37
CA ALA A 85 2.82 0.12 -6.03
C ALA A 85 3.14 -1.32 -5.61
N PRO A 86 2.24 -2.29 -5.84
CA PRO A 86 2.46 -3.68 -5.44
C PRO A 86 3.81 -4.23 -5.91
N GLY A 87 4.69 -4.55 -4.96
CA GLY A 87 6.05 -5.05 -5.25
C GLY A 87 7.02 -4.03 -5.86
N ILE A 88 6.65 -2.75 -5.96
CA ILE A 88 7.46 -1.68 -6.54
C ILE A 88 7.87 -0.69 -5.44
N CYS A 89 9.17 -0.62 -5.20
CA CYS A 89 9.77 0.33 -4.28
C CYS A 89 10.28 1.57 -5.02
N SER A 90 9.93 2.74 -4.54
CA SER A 90 10.62 4.00 -4.84
C SER A 90 11.85 4.10 -3.94
N CYS A 91 13.03 4.11 -4.55
CA CYS A 91 14.29 4.10 -3.82
C CYS A 91 14.85 5.50 -3.61
N PRO A 92 15.44 5.80 -2.45
CA PRO A 92 16.13 7.07 -2.24
C PRO A 92 17.38 7.19 -3.11
N ALA A 93 17.86 8.42 -3.27
CA ALA A 93 19.04 8.70 -4.08
C ALA A 93 20.24 7.83 -3.66
N GLY A 94 20.86 7.16 -4.64
CA GLY A 94 22.00 6.28 -4.41
C GLY A 94 21.65 4.85 -4.00
N TRP A 95 20.38 4.46 -3.99
CA TRP A 95 19.94 3.08 -3.79
C TRP A 95 19.15 2.58 -5.00
N VAL A 96 19.35 1.31 -5.36
CA VAL A 96 18.69 0.64 -6.49
C VAL A 96 18.34 -0.80 -6.17
N GLY A 97 17.71 -1.48 -7.14
CA GLY A 97 17.20 -2.84 -7.03
C GLY A 97 15.76 -2.87 -6.52
N ARG A 98 15.08 -4.01 -6.71
CA ARG A 98 13.63 -4.17 -6.42
C ARG A 98 13.24 -3.78 -4.98
N ALA A 99 14.13 -4.02 -4.03
CA ALA A 99 13.94 -3.73 -2.60
C ALA A 99 14.84 -2.59 -2.09
N CYS A 100 15.41 -1.76 -2.98
CA CYS A 100 16.33 -0.66 -2.62
C CYS A 100 17.55 -1.10 -1.78
N HIS A 101 18.05 -2.31 -2.02
CA HIS A 101 19.10 -2.93 -1.21
C HIS A 101 20.51 -2.77 -1.80
N LEU A 102 20.62 -2.31 -3.05
CA LEU A 102 21.90 -2.14 -3.73
C LEU A 102 22.33 -0.67 -3.64
N ALA A 103 23.48 -0.41 -3.04
CA ALA A 103 24.07 0.92 -3.02
C ALA A 103 24.71 1.25 -4.39
N VAL A 104 24.56 2.49 -4.81
CA VAL A 104 25.19 3.04 -6.01
C VAL A 104 26.34 3.94 -5.61
N CYS A 105 27.52 3.61 -6.10
CA CYS A 105 28.69 4.48 -6.05
C CYS A 105 28.86 5.10 -7.43
N LYS A 106 28.69 6.43 -7.55
CA LYS A 106 28.84 7.17 -8.82
C LYS A 106 30.21 6.90 -9.45
N LEU A 107 31.21 6.78 -8.59
CA LEU A 107 32.54 6.36 -8.94
C LEU A 107 32.78 4.94 -8.42
N PRO A 108 33.26 4.01 -9.26
CA PRO A 108 33.44 2.62 -8.85
C PRO A 108 34.51 2.50 -7.76
N CYS A 109 34.28 1.58 -6.81
CA CYS A 109 35.26 1.20 -5.82
C CYS A 109 36.37 0.38 -6.48
N GLN A 110 37.60 0.89 -6.45
CA GLN A 110 38.75 0.26 -7.08
C GLN A 110 39.37 -0.84 -6.20
N HIS A 111 40.29 -1.61 -6.78
CA HIS A 111 41.08 -2.65 -6.10
C HIS A 111 40.25 -3.65 -5.27
N GLY A 112 39.07 -4.02 -5.79
CA GLY A 112 38.17 -4.99 -5.14
C GLY A 112 37.41 -4.45 -3.93
N GLY A 113 37.33 -3.12 -3.77
CA GLY A 113 36.44 -2.49 -2.81
C GLY A 113 34.96 -2.77 -3.12
N LYS A 114 34.11 -2.78 -2.09
CA LYS A 114 32.65 -2.99 -2.24
C LYS A 114 31.89 -1.71 -1.92
N CYS A 115 30.94 -1.34 -2.75
CA CYS A 115 30.01 -0.25 -2.46
C CYS A 115 29.03 -0.73 -1.37
N ILE A 116 29.03 -0.10 -0.20
CA ILE A 116 28.20 -0.51 0.95
C ILE A 116 27.11 0.51 1.29
N ALA A 117 27.27 1.75 0.84
CA ALA A 117 26.31 2.84 0.95
C ALA A 117 26.56 3.83 -0.20
N PRO A 118 25.63 4.77 -0.47
CA PRO A 118 25.77 5.73 -1.56
C PRO A 118 27.12 6.45 -1.54
N ASN A 119 27.95 6.21 -2.57
CA ASN A 119 29.33 6.74 -2.68
C ASN A 119 30.28 6.36 -1.52
N VAL A 120 29.97 5.31 -0.75
CA VAL A 120 30.82 4.80 0.34
C VAL A 120 31.36 3.43 -0.04
N CYS A 121 32.67 3.40 -0.29
CA CYS A 121 33.40 2.18 -0.57
C CYS A 121 34.01 1.58 0.70
N ARG A 122 33.74 0.30 0.93
CA ARG A 122 34.50 -0.51 1.87
C ARG A 122 35.74 -1.05 1.18
N CYS A 123 36.89 -0.48 1.51
CA CYS A 123 38.16 -0.84 0.91
C CYS A 123 38.74 -2.12 1.52
N ARG A 124 39.38 -2.93 0.68
CA ARG A 124 40.27 -4.01 1.14
C ARG A 124 41.62 -3.41 1.50
N LEU A 125 42.22 -3.87 2.60
CA LEU A 125 43.59 -3.48 2.94
C LEU A 125 44.56 -3.96 1.84
N PRO A 126 45.63 -3.21 1.55
CA PRO A 126 46.08 -1.97 2.21
C PRO A 126 45.43 -0.69 1.65
N TYR A 127 44.36 -0.76 0.86
CA TYR A 127 43.77 0.42 0.22
C TYR A 127 42.86 1.25 1.15
N SER A 128 42.73 2.54 0.84
CA SER A 128 41.92 3.53 1.55
C SER A 128 41.44 4.66 0.63
N GLY A 129 40.66 5.58 1.19
CA GLY A 129 40.02 6.69 0.48
C GLY A 129 38.66 6.33 -0.10
N LEU A 130 37.97 7.33 -0.65
CA LEU A 130 36.57 7.23 -1.10
C LEU A 130 36.36 6.19 -2.22
N GLN A 131 37.37 5.96 -3.05
CA GLN A 131 37.34 4.98 -4.15
C GLN A 131 38.32 3.82 -3.96
N CYS A 132 38.95 3.69 -2.79
CA CYS A 132 39.98 2.66 -2.56
C CYS A 132 41.19 2.73 -3.51
N THR A 133 41.56 3.94 -3.96
CA THR A 133 42.70 4.17 -4.85
C THR A 133 44.00 4.44 -4.09
N LYS A 134 43.93 4.90 -2.85
CA LYS A 134 45.13 5.23 -2.05
C LYS A 134 45.63 3.99 -1.37
N LYS A 135 46.87 3.59 -1.60
CA LYS A 135 47.54 2.57 -0.78
C LYS A 135 47.93 3.23 0.55
N ARG A 136 47.49 2.68 1.68
CA ARG A 136 48.00 3.10 2.99
C ARG A 136 49.49 2.79 3.01
N LYS A 137 50.31 3.81 3.28
CA LYS A 137 51.70 3.60 3.65
C LYS A 137 51.71 3.16 5.12
N GLU A 138 52.43 2.08 5.38
CA GLU A 138 52.72 1.58 6.73
C GLU A 138 53.50 2.63 7.53
#